data_AF-C1L6K5-F1
#
_entry.id   AF-C1L6K5-F1
#
_cell.length_a   1.000
_cell.length_b   1.000
_cell.length_c   1.000
_cell.angle_alpha   90.00
_cell.angle_beta   90.00
_cell.angle_gamma   90.00
#
_symmetry.space_group_name_H-M   'P 1'
#
loop_
_entity.id
_entity.type
_entity.pdbx_description
1 polymer ?
#
loop_
_entity_poly.entity_id
_entity_poly.type
_entity_poly.pdbx_seq_one_letter_code
_entity_poly.pdbx_strand_id
1 'polypeptide(L)'
;MILCAICTSGTSKYKCPKCIVPYCSLTCYQKHKQSGCEPRSSVPSAVHTTLEEDDMVDYVPKKVLEGLKFSDRIRDLLKNPHLRSLLRFLNDTDKPYTALENAMHEPIFVEFSDECLKIIDPDI
;
A
#
# COMPACT_ATOMS: atom_id res chain seq x y z
N MET A 1 -17.48 -12.11 7.69
CA MET A 1 -18.18 -12.68 6.51
C MET A 1 -18.61 -11.56 5.59
N ILE A 2 -18.26 -11.61 4.30
CA ILE A 2 -18.65 -10.60 3.30
C ILE A 2 -19.80 -11.15 2.46
N LEU A 3 -20.85 -10.37 2.25
CA LEU A 3 -21.98 -10.75 1.40
C LEU A 3 -21.68 -10.44 -0.07
N CYS A 4 -22.30 -11.20 -0.96
CA CYS A 4 -22.28 -10.94 -2.40
C CYS A 4 -22.88 -9.57 -2.68
N ALA A 5 -22.12 -8.66 -3.28
CA ALA A 5 -22.60 -7.33 -3.63
C ALA A 5 -23.62 -7.32 -4.80
N ILE A 6 -23.79 -8.46 -5.48
CA ILE A 6 -24.69 -8.60 -6.64
C ILE A 6 -26.08 -9.10 -6.24
N CYS A 7 -26.15 -10.09 -5.34
CA CYS A 7 -27.42 -10.68 -4.92
C CYS A 7 -27.77 -10.45 -3.45
N THR A 8 -26.82 -9.96 -2.64
CA THR A 8 -26.92 -9.68 -1.19
C THR A 8 -27.41 -10.83 -0.29
N SER A 9 -27.81 -11.97 -0.86
CA SER A 9 -28.33 -13.13 -0.12
C SER A 9 -27.27 -14.19 0.16
N GLY A 10 -26.24 -14.29 -0.68
CA GLY A 10 -25.17 -15.29 -0.55
C GLY A 10 -23.92 -14.72 0.11
N THR A 11 -23.20 -15.56 0.87
CA THR A 11 -21.82 -15.25 1.27
C THR A 11 -20.92 -15.21 0.04
N SER A 12 -20.06 -14.19 -0.03
CA SER A 12 -19.12 -14.04 -1.15
C SER A 12 -18.04 -15.11 -1.06
N LYS A 13 -17.76 -15.74 -2.21
CA LYS A 13 -16.71 -16.74 -2.38
C LYS A 13 -15.57 -16.25 -3.27
N TYR A 14 -15.82 -15.21 -4.08
CA TYR A 14 -14.91 -14.73 -5.12
C TYR A 14 -14.97 -13.21 -5.24
N LYS A 15 -13.96 -12.60 -5.86
CA LYS A 15 -13.89 -11.15 -6.13
C LYS A 15 -13.58 -10.91 -7.61
N CYS A 16 -14.18 -9.88 -8.20
CA CYS A 16 -13.91 -9.53 -9.60
C CYS A 16 -12.49 -8.94 -9.74
N PRO A 17 -11.64 -9.40 -10.67
CA PRO A 17 -10.26 -8.91 -10.80
C PRO A 17 -10.17 -7.45 -11.31
N LYS A 18 -11.24 -6.90 -11.88
CA LYS A 18 -11.26 -5.54 -12.45
C LYS A 18 -11.69 -4.46 -11.46
N CYS A 19 -12.63 -4.79 -10.57
CA CYS A 19 -13.28 -3.82 -9.68
C CYS A 19 -13.30 -4.26 -8.21
N ILE A 20 -12.82 -5.47 -7.91
CA ILE A 20 -12.72 -6.09 -6.59
C ILE A 20 -14.10 -6.36 -5.93
N VAL A 21 -15.20 -6.15 -6.64
CA VAL A 21 -16.56 -6.39 -6.13
C VAL A 21 -16.73 -7.86 -5.71
N PRO A 22 -17.16 -8.12 -4.45
CA PRO A 22 -17.34 -9.48 -3.92
C PRO A 22 -18.62 -10.12 -4.50
N TYR A 23 -18.53 -11.39 -4.95
CA TYR A 23 -19.65 -12.15 -5.47
C TYR A 23 -19.66 -13.61 -4.95
N CYS A 24 -20.81 -14.29 -5.04
CA CYS A 24 -20.97 -15.66 -4.51
C CYS A 24 -20.84 -16.77 -5.57
N SER A 25 -21.11 -16.47 -6.85
CA SER A 25 -21.20 -17.47 -7.91
C SER A 25 -20.91 -16.90 -9.31
N LEU A 26 -20.65 -17.79 -10.28
CA LEU A 26 -20.51 -17.41 -11.69
C LEU A 26 -21.73 -16.66 -12.25
N THR A 27 -22.95 -17.00 -11.78
CA THR A 27 -24.17 -16.28 -12.16
C THR A 27 -24.15 -14.83 -11.70
N CYS A 28 -23.63 -14.53 -10.50
CA CYS A 28 -23.44 -13.17 -10.03
C CYS A 28 -22.34 -12.44 -10.79
N TYR A 29 -21.26 -13.13 -11.18
CA TYR A 29 -20.21 -12.56 -12.01
C TYR A 29 -20.72 -12.14 -13.40
N GLN A 30 -21.53 -12.96 -14.05
CA GLN A 30 -22.10 -12.64 -15.36
C GLN A 30 -23.06 -11.44 -15.29
N LYS A 31 -23.93 -11.40 -14.27
CA LYS A 31 -24.80 -10.24 -14.01
C LYS A 31 -23.96 -8.97 -13.80
N HIS A 32 -22.94 -9.04 -12.96
CA HIS A 32 -22.00 -7.94 -12.75
C HIS A 32 -21.35 -7.45 -14.06
N LYS A 33 -20.87 -8.36 -14.90
CA LYS A 33 -20.25 -8.03 -16.19
C LYS A 33 -21.23 -7.32 -17.15
N GLN A 34 -22.51 -7.71 -17.14
CA GLN A 34 -23.56 -7.09 -17.95
C GLN A 34 -24.03 -5.73 -17.40
N SER A 35 -23.97 -5.55 -16.07
CA SER A 35 -24.45 -4.34 -15.38
C SER A 35 -23.50 -3.13 -15.47
N GLY A 36 -22.33 -3.32 -16.10
CA GLY A 36 -21.24 -2.34 -16.09
C GLY A 36 -20.22 -2.65 -14.99
N CYS A 37 -19.12 -3.29 -15.37
CA CYS A 37 -17.97 -3.48 -14.49
C CYS A 37 -17.04 -2.26 -14.62
N GLU A 38 -17.13 -1.32 -13.68
CA GLU A 38 -16.26 -0.15 -13.67
C GLU A 38 -14.97 -0.44 -12.89
N PRO A 39 -13.79 -0.13 -13.45
CA PRO A 39 -12.55 -0.20 -12.71
C PRO A 39 -12.60 0.77 -11.53
N ARG A 40 -12.16 0.32 -10.37
CA ARG A 40 -12.12 1.18 -9.18
C ARG A 40 -11.10 2.28 -9.46
N SER A 41 -11.58 3.49 -9.75
CA SER A 41 -10.71 4.67 -9.80
C SER A 41 -10.02 4.77 -8.45
N SER A 42 -8.69 4.79 -8.49
CA SER A 42 -7.79 4.82 -7.36
C SER A 42 -7.99 6.09 -6.55
N VAL A 43 -8.95 6.05 -5.61
CA VAL A 43 -8.97 6.95 -4.47
C VAL A 43 -8.33 6.17 -3.32
N PRO A 44 -7.25 6.67 -2.69
CA PRO A 44 -6.63 6.02 -1.54
C PRO A 44 -7.55 6.20 -0.33
N SER A 45 -8.62 5.41 -0.28
CA SER A 45 -9.46 5.28 0.90
C SER A 45 -8.86 4.18 1.76
N ALA A 46 -8.46 4.58 2.96
CA ALA A 46 -7.87 3.76 4.01
C ALA A 46 -8.41 2.33 3.95
N VAL A 47 -7.52 1.45 3.52
CA VAL A 47 -7.73 0.03 3.34
C VAL A 47 -7.89 -0.57 4.74
N HIS A 48 -9.11 -0.55 5.27
CA HIS A 48 -9.52 -1.39 6.40
C HIS A 48 -9.61 -2.81 5.88
N THR A 49 -8.44 -3.40 5.72
CA THR A 49 -8.28 -4.75 5.26
C THR A 49 -7.93 -5.60 6.45
N THR A 50 -8.93 -6.33 6.91
CA THR A 50 -8.73 -7.66 7.48
C THR A 50 -8.19 -8.55 6.36
N LEU A 51 -6.87 -8.46 6.10
CA LEU A 51 -6.10 -9.54 5.49
C LEU A 51 -5.61 -10.40 6.65
N GLU A 52 -5.66 -11.70 6.45
CA GLU A 52 -5.10 -12.69 7.35
C GLU A 52 -3.61 -12.35 7.57
N GLU A 53 -3.20 -12.30 8.84
CA GLU A 53 -1.92 -11.73 9.32
C GLU A 53 -0.68 -12.56 8.91
N ASP A 54 -0.86 -13.68 8.19
CA ASP A 54 0.19 -14.67 7.91
C ASP A 54 0.94 -14.45 6.57
N ASP A 55 0.43 -13.59 5.66
CA ASP A 55 1.05 -13.34 4.33
C ASP A 55 1.74 -11.96 4.20
N MET A 56 1.88 -11.18 5.30
CA MET A 56 2.46 -9.82 5.30
C MET A 56 3.82 -9.74 5.99
N VAL A 57 4.77 -10.60 5.61
CA VAL A 57 6.12 -10.63 6.22
C VAL A 57 6.94 -9.36 5.95
N ASP A 58 6.69 -8.66 4.85
CA ASP A 58 7.51 -7.52 4.41
C ASP A 58 6.90 -6.14 4.74
N TYR A 59 5.77 -6.08 5.46
CA TYR A 59 5.11 -4.82 5.77
C TYR A 59 5.43 -4.34 7.18
N VAL A 60 5.87 -3.08 7.29
CA VAL A 60 6.10 -2.44 8.59
C VAL A 60 4.77 -2.07 9.24
N PRO A 61 4.47 -2.55 10.47
CA PRO A 61 3.25 -2.19 11.17
C PRO A 61 3.14 -0.68 11.41
N LYS A 62 1.94 -0.12 11.28
CA LYS A 62 1.71 1.32 11.44
C LYS A 62 2.21 1.87 12.79
N LYS A 63 2.09 1.09 13.86
CA LYS A 63 2.60 1.45 15.20
C LYS A 63 4.11 1.69 15.20
N VAL A 64 4.87 0.90 14.43
CA VAL A 64 6.32 1.04 14.28
C VAL A 64 6.65 2.26 13.43
N LEU A 65 5.91 2.48 12.33
CA LEU A 65 6.06 3.67 11.49
C LEU A 65 5.81 4.99 12.23
N GLU A 66 4.91 5.00 13.22
CA GLU A 66 4.69 6.18 14.07
C GLU A 66 5.93 6.57 14.89
N GLY A 67 6.84 5.62 15.14
CA GLY A 67 8.14 5.88 15.78
C GLY A 67 9.00 6.88 15.02
N LEU A 68 8.94 6.88 13.68
CA LEU A 68 9.70 7.79 12.82
C LEU A 68 9.41 9.27 13.12
N LYS A 69 8.20 9.59 13.60
CA LYS A 69 7.78 10.96 13.94
C LYS A 69 8.63 11.58 15.06
N PHE A 70 9.13 10.76 15.97
CA PHE A 70 9.85 11.19 17.17
C PHE A 70 11.36 11.26 16.97
N SER A 71 11.87 10.83 15.82
CA SER A 71 13.29 10.95 15.50
C SER A 71 13.62 12.35 15.02
N ASP A 72 14.39 13.10 15.82
CA ASP A 72 14.90 14.42 15.44
C ASP A 72 15.81 14.34 14.21
N ARG A 73 16.58 13.26 14.08
CA ARG A 73 17.47 13.03 12.93
C ARG A 73 16.68 12.89 11.62
N ILE A 74 15.61 12.10 11.62
CA ILE A 74 14.71 11.99 10.46
C ILE A 74 14.08 13.34 10.13
N ARG A 75 13.60 14.06 11.16
CA ARG A 75 13.01 15.40 10.96
C ARG A 75 14.01 16.38 10.36
N ASP A 76 15.27 16.31 10.76
CA ASP A 76 16.35 17.14 10.20
C ASP A 76 16.66 16.78 8.76
N LEU A 77 16.76 15.49 8.42
CA LEU A 77 16.94 15.04 7.04
C LEU A 77 15.78 15.50 6.14
N LEU A 78 14.55 15.44 6.65
CA LEU A 78 13.36 15.91 5.94
C LEU A 78 13.31 17.44 5.75
N LYS A 79 14.18 18.23 6.39
CA LYS A 79 14.33 19.66 6.04
C LYS A 79 14.95 19.83 4.65
N ASN A 80 15.66 18.82 4.14
CA ASN A 80 16.26 18.86 2.82
C ASN A 80 15.16 18.79 1.72
N PRO A 81 15.04 19.81 0.85
CA PRO A 81 14.02 19.84 -0.19
C PRO A 81 14.21 18.77 -1.27
N HIS A 82 15.47 18.40 -1.58
CA HIS A 82 15.78 17.35 -2.55
C HIS A 82 15.28 15.98 -2.08
N LEU A 83 15.55 15.65 -0.81
CA LEU A 83 15.04 14.41 -0.21
C LEU A 83 13.51 14.34 -0.28
N ARG A 84 12.80 15.43 0.05
CA ARG A 84 11.34 15.48 -0.04
C ARG A 84 10.82 15.31 -1.47
N SER A 85 11.55 15.83 -2.47
CA SER A 85 11.22 15.65 -3.88
C SER A 85 11.40 14.19 -4.29
N LEU A 86 12.50 13.57 -3.88
CA LEU A 86 12.82 12.18 -4.17
C LEU A 86 11.78 11.23 -3.53
N LEU A 87 11.43 11.43 -2.26
CA LEU A 87 10.41 10.63 -1.58
C LEU A 87 9.04 10.73 -2.26
N ARG A 88 8.66 11.92 -2.73
CA ARG A 88 7.42 12.11 -3.48
C ARG A 88 7.46 11.41 -4.84
N PHE A 89 8.57 11.55 -5.55
CA PHE A 89 8.78 10.87 -6.82
C PHE A 89 8.69 9.34 -6.67
N LEU A 90 9.32 8.77 -5.62
CA LEU A 90 9.23 7.34 -5.31
C LEU A 90 7.81 6.89 -4.98
N ASN A 91 7.02 7.73 -4.30
CA ASN A 91 5.64 7.42 -3.96
C ASN A 91 4.70 7.45 -5.17
N ASP A 92 4.97 8.31 -6.15
CA ASP A 92 4.05 8.59 -7.26
C ASP A 92 4.47 7.90 -8.59
N THR A 93 5.63 7.23 -8.64
CA THR A 93 6.17 6.62 -9.87
C THR A 93 5.50 5.29 -10.25
N ASP A 94 5.27 5.09 -11.55
CA ASP A 94 4.81 3.81 -12.11
C ASP A 94 5.93 2.75 -12.23
N LYS A 95 7.18 3.12 -11.89
CA LYS A 95 8.37 2.24 -12.00
C LYS A 95 9.14 2.18 -10.66
N PRO A 96 8.58 1.54 -9.62
CA PRO A 96 9.10 1.61 -8.26
C PRO A 96 10.51 1.02 -8.11
N TYR A 97 10.79 -0.13 -8.71
CA TYR A 97 12.10 -0.79 -8.58
C TYR A 97 13.25 0.06 -9.12
N THR A 98 13.14 0.53 -10.37
CA THR A 98 14.18 1.36 -10.99
C THR A 98 14.30 2.73 -10.33
N ALA A 99 13.17 3.31 -9.90
CA ALA A 99 13.19 4.58 -9.19
C ALA A 99 13.91 4.44 -7.84
N LEU A 100 13.64 3.35 -7.12
CA LEU A 100 14.29 3.03 -5.84
C LEU A 100 15.79 2.76 -6.04
N GLU A 101 16.18 1.98 -7.05
CA GLU A 101 17.59 1.72 -7.39
C GLU A 101 18.36 3.02 -7.64
N ASN A 102 17.78 3.96 -8.39
CA ASN A 102 18.39 5.27 -8.60
C ASN A 102 18.46 6.09 -7.31
N ALA A 103 17.41 6.06 -6.49
CA ALA A 103 17.39 6.74 -5.20
C ALA A 103 18.47 6.21 -4.26
N MET A 104 18.80 4.91 -4.31
CA MET A 104 19.85 4.31 -3.49
C MET A 104 21.27 4.80 -3.86
N HIS A 105 21.45 5.46 -5.00
CA HIS A 105 22.70 6.16 -5.33
C HIS A 105 22.78 7.58 -4.78
N GLU A 106 21.67 8.14 -4.28
CA GLU A 106 21.63 9.46 -3.67
C GLU A 106 22.03 9.39 -2.19
N PRO A 107 23.13 10.04 -1.75
CA PRO A 107 23.65 9.87 -0.40
C PRO A 107 22.65 10.31 0.68
N ILE A 108 21.85 11.34 0.40
CA ILE A 108 20.82 11.84 1.33
C ILE A 108 19.67 10.83 1.51
N PHE A 109 19.39 10.03 0.49
CA PHE A 109 18.36 9.00 0.57
C PHE A 109 18.86 7.77 1.30
N VAL A 110 20.11 7.38 1.07
CA VAL A 110 20.78 6.31 1.83
C VAL A 110 20.78 6.65 3.32
N GLU A 111 21.21 7.85 3.69
CA GLU A 111 21.22 8.32 5.09
C GLU A 111 19.81 8.31 5.71
N PHE A 112 18.80 8.73 4.95
CA PHE A 112 17.40 8.66 5.38
C PHE A 112 16.92 7.22 5.57
N SER A 113 17.27 6.31 4.67
CA SER A 113 16.86 4.90 4.75
C SER A 113 17.49 4.20 5.96
N ASP A 114 18.77 4.47 6.22
CA ASP A 114 19.50 3.94 7.37
C ASP A 114 18.87 4.40 8.70
N GLU A 115 18.53 5.69 8.81
CA GLU A 115 17.85 6.23 9.98
C GLU A 115 16.43 5.68 10.17
N CYS A 116 15.72 5.38 9.08
CA CYS A 116 14.43 4.68 9.18
C CYS A 116 14.60 3.25 9.68
N LEU A 117 15.59 2.51 9.16
CA LEU A 117 15.84 1.12 9.52
C LEU A 117 16.21 0.97 11.01
N LYS A 118 17.04 1.86 11.56
CA LYS A 118 17.37 1.87 13.01
C LYS A 118 16.15 1.93 13.94
N ILE A 119 15.04 2.50 13.47
CA ILE A 119 13.80 2.65 14.24
C ILE A 119 12.84 1.48 13.99
N ILE A 120 12.84 0.96 12.76
CA ILE A 120 11.90 -0.06 12.31
C ILE A 120 12.38 -1.47 12.68
N ASP A 121 13.69 -1.69 12.58
CA ASP A 121 14.36 -2.95 12.85
C ASP A 121 15.76 -2.69 13.42
N PRO A 122 15.88 -2.53 14.76
CA PRO A 122 17.15 -2.19 15.42
C PRO A 122 18.16 -3.35 15.46
N ASP A 123 17.76 -4.55 15.04
CA ASP A 123 18.58 -5.76 15.06
C ASP A 123 19.23 -6.09 13.68
N ILE A 124 19.01 -5.25 12.66
CA ILE A 124 19.66 -5.30 11.33
C ILE A 124 20.94 -4.46 11.28
#